data_AF-A0A0B2V415-F1
#
_entry.id   AF-A0A0B2V415-F1
#
_cell.length_a   1.000
_cell.length_b   1.000
_cell.length_c   1.000
_cell.angle_alpha   90.00
_cell.angle_beta   90.00
_cell.angle_gamma   90.00
#
_symmetry.space_group_name_H-M   'P 1'
#
loop_
_entity.id
_entity.type
_entity.pdbx_description
1 polymer ?
#
loop_
_entity_poly.entity_id
_entity_poly.type
_entity_poly.pdbx_seq_one_letter_code
_entity_poly.pdbx_strand_id
1 'polypeptide(L)'
;MAVNDGICNVTIRDGTGDVTVSDGAGDVTVSDGTGDVMVSDGTSDVTVTDGTGDVTVTDGTGDVTVSDGTSDVTVSDGAGDVTIGDGTGDVTVSDETDGAMIGDGTGDVTWYRVVDGDQ
;
A
#
# COMPACT_ATOMS: atom_id res chain seq x y z
N MET A 1 -0.86 -7.11 -14.77
CA MET A 1 -1.76 -6.09 -15.33
C MET A 1 -1.23 -4.70 -15.01
N ALA A 2 -1.34 -3.72 -15.90
CA ALA A 2 -0.97 -2.34 -15.60
C ALA A 2 -2.14 -1.39 -15.89
N VAL A 3 -2.48 -0.53 -14.93
CA VAL A 3 -3.53 0.49 -15.04
C VAL A 3 -2.93 1.85 -14.74
N ASN A 4 -3.22 2.83 -15.60
CA ASN A 4 -2.92 4.21 -15.32
C ASN A 4 -4.20 5.02 -15.46
N ASP A 5 -4.67 5.56 -14.33
CA ASP A 5 -5.74 6.53 -14.27
C ASP A 5 -5.15 7.85 -13.74
N GLY A 6 -5.92 8.93 -13.73
CA GLY A 6 -5.46 10.20 -13.16
C GLY A 6 -6.45 10.89 -12.24
N ILE A 7 -7.75 10.58 -12.34
CA ILE A 7 -8.81 11.28 -11.59
C ILE A 7 -10.04 10.40 -11.31
N CYS A 8 -10.05 9.15 -11.79
CA CYS A 8 -11.21 8.27 -11.68
C CYS A 8 -10.87 7.10 -10.77
N ASN A 9 -11.84 6.67 -9.98
CA ASN A 9 -11.65 5.56 -9.05
C ASN A 9 -11.29 4.28 -9.81
N VAL A 10 -10.19 3.65 -9.39
CA VAL A 10 -9.67 2.42 -9.99
C VAL A 10 -10.10 1.24 -9.13
N THR A 11 -10.71 0.23 -9.73
CA THR A 11 -10.97 -1.04 -9.06
C THR A 11 -10.40 -2.20 -9.88
N ILE A 12 -9.45 -2.92 -9.29
CA ILE A 12 -8.82 -4.09 -9.89
C ILE A 12 -9.14 -5.32 -9.06
N ARG A 13 -9.49 -6.39 -9.76
CA ARG A 13 -9.57 -7.73 -9.20
C ARG A 13 -8.80 -8.66 -10.11
N ASP A 14 -7.66 -9.10 -9.64
CA ASP A 14 -6.89 -10.16 -10.29
C ASP A 14 -6.85 -11.39 -9.38
N GLY A 15 -6.64 -12.54 -9.99
CA GLY A 15 -6.51 -13.80 -9.25
C GLY A 15 -5.08 -14.33 -9.29
N THR A 16 -4.34 -14.06 -10.37
CA THR A 16 -2.97 -14.53 -10.57
C THR A 16 -2.22 -13.55 -11.48
N GLY A 17 -1.06 -13.08 -11.03
CA GLY A 17 -0.12 -12.27 -11.80
C GLY A 17 0.03 -10.86 -11.24
N ASP A 18 1.14 -10.23 -11.60
CA ASP A 18 1.54 -8.97 -10.97
C ASP A 18 0.62 -7.82 -11.39
N VAL A 19 0.20 -6.98 -10.45
CA VAL A 19 -0.67 -5.82 -10.68
C VAL A 19 0.13 -4.54 -10.45
N THR A 20 0.08 -3.62 -11.41
CA THR A 20 0.65 -2.28 -11.29
C THR A 20 -0.43 -1.23 -11.51
N VAL A 21 -0.63 -0.35 -10.55
CA VAL A 21 -1.58 0.77 -10.63
C VAL A 21 -0.85 2.06 -10.42
N SER A 22 -1.12 3.03 -11.29
CA SER A 22 -0.72 4.41 -11.09
C SER A 22 -1.93 5.30 -11.26
N ASP A 23 -2.37 5.94 -10.19
CA ASP A 23 -3.41 6.95 -10.21
C ASP A 23 -2.89 8.25 -9.59
N GLY A 24 -3.63 9.35 -9.78
CA GLY A 24 -3.26 10.67 -9.28
C GLY A 24 -4.20 11.23 -8.23
N ALA A 25 -5.50 10.95 -8.35
CA ALA A 25 -6.54 11.59 -7.53
C ALA A 25 -7.87 10.82 -7.47
N GLY A 26 -7.88 9.54 -7.84
CA GLY A 26 -9.03 8.66 -7.68
C GLY A 26 -8.76 7.61 -6.62
N ASP A 27 -9.81 7.14 -5.95
CA ASP A 27 -9.64 6.07 -4.96
C ASP A 27 -9.19 4.79 -5.66
N VAL A 28 -8.13 4.16 -5.16
CA VAL A 28 -7.59 2.93 -5.72
C VAL A 28 -7.97 1.74 -4.84
N THR A 29 -8.68 0.78 -5.41
CA THR A 29 -8.98 -0.51 -4.76
C THR A 29 -8.40 -1.65 -5.57
N VAL A 30 -7.43 -2.37 -5.00
CA VAL A 30 -6.83 -3.56 -5.61
C VAL A 30 -7.13 -4.78 -4.75
N SER A 31 -7.60 -5.84 -5.39
CA SER A 31 -7.68 -7.17 -4.79
C SER A 31 -6.94 -8.14 -5.71
N ASP A 32 -5.84 -8.69 -5.23
CA ASP A 32 -5.16 -9.80 -5.89
C ASP A 32 -5.18 -11.06 -5.01
N GLY A 33 -4.96 -12.21 -5.64
CA GLY A 33 -4.83 -13.48 -4.96
C GLY A 33 -3.41 -14.02 -4.90
N THR A 34 -2.63 -13.85 -5.97
CA THR A 34 -1.27 -14.39 -6.13
C THR A 34 -0.48 -13.55 -7.13
N GLY A 35 0.53 -12.82 -6.69
CA GLY A 35 1.38 -11.99 -7.54
C GLY A 35 1.77 -10.68 -6.87
N ASP A 36 2.75 -10.00 -7.42
CA ASP A 36 3.24 -8.76 -6.78
C ASP A 36 2.28 -7.61 -7.09
N VAL A 37 1.92 -6.83 -6.06
CA VAL A 37 1.03 -5.67 -6.20
C VAL A 37 1.81 -4.39 -5.97
N MET A 38 1.86 -3.54 -7.00
CA MET A 38 2.46 -2.22 -6.93
C MET A 38 1.40 -1.15 -7.18
N VAL A 39 1.15 -0.30 -6.19
CA VAL A 39 0.23 0.83 -6.31
C VAL A 39 0.97 2.13 -6.06
N SER A 40 0.77 3.10 -6.95
CA SER A 40 1.18 4.48 -6.78
C SER A 40 -0.05 5.36 -6.91
N ASP A 41 -0.44 6.04 -5.83
CA ASP A 41 -1.41 7.13 -5.88
C ASP A 41 -0.78 8.44 -5.39
N GLY A 42 -1.45 9.55 -5.65
CA GLY A 42 -0.95 10.87 -5.28
C GLY A 42 -1.77 11.56 -4.19
N THR A 43 -3.09 11.39 -4.16
CA THR A 43 -3.95 12.27 -3.32
C THR A 43 -5.23 11.65 -2.78
N SER A 44 -5.51 10.38 -3.05
CA SER A 44 -6.75 9.71 -2.70
C SER A 44 -6.49 8.39 -1.98
N ASP A 45 -7.53 7.82 -1.40
CA ASP A 45 -7.37 6.67 -0.51
C ASP A 45 -7.00 5.41 -1.31
N VAL A 46 -6.04 4.66 -0.77
CA VAL A 46 -5.56 3.42 -1.37
C VAL A 46 -5.95 2.24 -0.49
N THR A 47 -6.69 1.30 -1.06
CA THR A 47 -7.02 0.02 -0.42
C THR A 47 -6.45 -1.14 -1.24
N VAL A 48 -5.53 -1.90 -0.63
CA VAL A 48 -4.96 -3.11 -1.23
C VAL A 48 -5.30 -4.32 -0.38
N THR A 49 -5.76 -5.38 -1.03
CA THR A 49 -5.91 -6.70 -0.43
C THR A 49 -5.17 -7.71 -1.29
N ASP A 50 -4.14 -8.33 -0.73
CA ASP A 50 -3.45 -9.43 -1.39
C ASP A 50 -3.50 -10.71 -0.55
N GLY A 51 -3.37 -11.84 -1.23
CA GLY A 51 -3.25 -13.15 -0.60
C GLY A 51 -1.81 -13.60 -0.43
N THR A 52 -1.00 -13.48 -1.50
CA THR A 52 0.39 -13.95 -1.57
C THR A 52 1.13 -13.18 -2.66
N GLY A 53 2.28 -12.60 -2.32
CA GLY A 53 3.06 -11.77 -3.23
C GLY A 53 3.43 -10.46 -2.57
N ASP A 54 4.49 -9.81 -3.05
CA ASP A 54 5.01 -8.64 -2.36
C ASP A 54 4.11 -7.43 -2.66
N VAL A 55 3.69 -6.72 -1.62
CA VAL A 55 2.83 -5.54 -1.75
C VAL A 55 3.66 -4.29 -1.55
N THR A 56 3.71 -3.45 -2.59
CA THR A 56 4.34 -2.13 -2.54
C THR A 56 3.30 -1.05 -2.79
N VAL A 57 3.06 -0.19 -1.80
CA VAL A 57 2.18 0.98 -1.94
C VAL A 57 2.98 2.25 -1.75
N THR A 58 2.81 3.20 -2.66
CA THR A 58 3.31 4.57 -2.53
C THR A 58 2.14 5.51 -2.65
N ASP A 59 1.87 6.27 -1.59
CA ASP A 59 0.86 7.32 -1.59
C ASP A 59 1.47 8.68 -1.21
N GLY A 60 0.80 9.75 -1.64
CA GLY A 60 1.21 11.11 -1.35
C GLY A 60 0.49 11.78 -0.18
N THR A 61 -0.86 11.69 -0.10
CA THR A 61 -1.66 12.50 0.85
C THR A 61 -3.01 11.89 1.30
N GLY A 62 -3.31 10.65 0.91
CA GLY A 62 -4.54 9.91 1.24
C GLY A 62 -4.31 8.78 2.23
N ASP A 63 -5.40 8.20 2.74
CA ASP A 63 -5.28 7.10 3.71
C ASP A 63 -4.90 5.79 3.00
N VAL A 64 -3.93 5.08 3.56
CA VAL A 64 -3.46 3.80 2.99
C VAL A 64 -3.90 2.64 3.87
N THR A 65 -4.72 1.75 3.31
CA THR A 65 -5.11 0.50 3.95
C THR A 65 -4.58 -0.69 3.16
N VAL A 66 -3.72 -1.51 3.78
CA VAL A 66 -3.20 -2.74 3.18
C VAL A 66 -3.60 -3.93 4.04
N SER A 67 -4.12 -4.97 3.41
CA SER A 67 -4.30 -6.28 4.02
C SER A 67 -3.55 -7.31 3.18
N ASP A 68 -2.51 -7.91 3.75
CA ASP A 68 -1.80 -9.02 3.12
C ASP A 68 -1.94 -10.31 3.91
N GLY A 69 -1.87 -11.43 3.20
CA GLY A 69 -1.89 -12.75 3.79
C GLY A 69 -0.49 -13.31 4.08
N THR A 70 0.41 -13.24 3.10
CA THR A 70 1.65 -14.02 3.08
C THR A 70 2.68 -13.43 2.11
N SER A 71 3.43 -12.40 2.55
CA SER A 71 4.66 -11.88 1.90
C SER A 71 5.11 -10.58 2.59
N ASP A 72 6.14 -9.93 2.04
CA ASP A 72 6.61 -8.65 2.57
C ASP A 72 5.70 -7.50 2.10
N VAL A 73 5.38 -6.60 3.03
CA VAL A 73 4.56 -5.41 2.76
C VAL A 73 5.41 -4.17 2.94
N THR A 74 5.54 -3.38 1.86
CA THR A 74 6.21 -2.07 1.90
C THR A 74 5.21 -0.98 1.59
N VAL A 75 4.98 -0.09 2.56
CA VAL A 75 4.14 1.10 2.37
C VAL A 75 5.01 2.34 2.52
N SER A 76 4.84 3.29 1.63
CA SER A 76 5.39 4.64 1.75
C SER A 76 4.28 5.65 1.57
N ASP A 77 3.92 6.33 2.64
CA ASP A 77 2.94 7.41 2.62
C ASP A 77 3.59 8.76 2.94
N GLY A 78 3.12 9.79 2.22
CA GLY A 78 3.52 11.18 2.40
C GLY A 78 2.70 11.88 3.49
N ALA A 79 1.40 11.61 3.57
CA ALA A 79 0.54 12.15 4.60
C ALA A 79 -0.80 11.40 4.66
N GLY A 80 -1.19 10.90 5.82
CA GLY A 80 -2.42 10.13 5.94
C GLY A 80 -2.35 9.19 7.13
N ASP A 81 -3.43 8.44 7.35
CA ASP A 81 -3.39 7.32 8.28
C ASP A 81 -3.03 6.04 7.52
N VAL A 82 -1.94 5.38 7.93
CA VAL A 82 -1.53 4.09 7.37
C VAL A 82 -2.05 2.96 8.25
N THR A 83 -2.88 2.08 7.71
CA THR A 83 -3.37 0.86 8.38
C THR A 83 -2.92 -0.37 7.61
N ILE A 84 -2.13 -1.23 8.25
CA ILE A 84 -1.64 -2.47 7.64
C ILE A 84 -2.04 -3.65 8.50
N GLY A 85 -2.65 -4.65 7.88
CA GLY A 85 -2.90 -5.97 8.45
C GLY A 85 -2.14 -7.02 7.66
N ASP A 86 -1.04 -7.53 8.21
CA ASP A 86 -0.29 -8.63 7.61
C ASP A 86 -0.51 -9.94 8.38
N GLY A 87 -0.62 -11.04 7.64
CA GLY A 87 -0.61 -12.38 8.18
C GLY A 87 0.80 -12.88 8.49
N THR A 88 1.68 -12.92 7.47
CA THR A 88 3.06 -13.35 7.63
C THR A 88 4.00 -12.67 6.65
N GLY A 89 5.09 -12.10 7.15
CA GLY A 89 6.13 -11.45 6.34
C GLY A 89 6.65 -10.19 7.02
N ASP A 90 7.65 -9.55 6.43
CA ASP A 90 8.21 -8.32 7.00
C ASP A 90 7.41 -7.11 6.54
N VAL A 91 7.00 -6.27 7.49
CA VAL A 91 6.21 -5.07 7.21
C VAL A 91 7.10 -3.85 7.37
N THR A 92 7.28 -3.09 6.29
CA THR A 92 8.13 -1.91 6.24
C THR A 92 7.29 -0.69 5.88
N VAL A 93 7.21 0.28 6.79
CA VAL A 93 6.30 1.44 6.66
C VAL A 93 7.04 2.75 6.78
N SER A 94 7.04 3.50 5.68
CA SER A 94 7.41 4.91 5.59
C SER A 94 6.18 5.70 5.87
N ASP A 95 6.25 6.61 6.81
CA ASP A 95 5.23 7.65 6.93
C ASP A 95 5.90 8.96 7.34
N GLU A 96 5.54 10.07 6.70
CA GLU A 96 5.95 11.42 7.15
C GLU A 96 5.04 11.93 8.27
N THR A 97 3.85 11.35 8.41
CA THR A 97 2.86 11.66 9.44
C THR A 97 2.97 10.75 10.70
N ASP A 98 2.16 11.06 11.71
CA ASP A 98 2.28 10.52 13.07
C ASP A 98 1.44 9.24 13.30
N GLY A 99 0.77 8.70 12.26
CA GLY A 99 -0.35 7.78 12.39
C GLY A 99 -0.22 6.49 11.57
N ALA A 100 0.56 5.51 12.05
CA ALA A 100 0.55 4.16 11.48
C ALA A 100 0.00 3.13 12.49
N MET A 101 -1.02 2.37 12.09
CA MET A 101 -1.51 1.18 12.79
C MET A 101 -1.11 -0.08 12.01
N ILE A 102 -0.20 -0.85 12.59
CA ILE A 102 0.30 -2.08 11.97
C ILE A 102 -0.11 -3.25 12.87
N GLY A 103 -0.89 -4.18 12.30
CA GLY A 103 -1.21 -5.46 12.89
C GLY A 103 -0.53 -6.56 12.10
N ASP A 104 0.54 -7.11 12.65
CA ASP A 104 1.27 -8.24 12.08
C ASP A 104 0.86 -9.56 12.76
N GLY A 105 0.84 -10.64 11.98
CA GLY A 105 0.69 -11.99 12.51
C GLY A 105 2.06 -12.57 12.88
N THR A 106 2.95 -12.72 11.91
CA THR A 106 4.33 -13.19 12.12
C THR A 106 5.33 -12.51 11.17
N GLY A 107 6.31 -11.80 11.71
CA GLY A 107 7.39 -11.18 10.95
C GLY A 107 7.99 -10.02 11.72
N ASP A 108 8.91 -9.28 11.10
CA ASP A 108 9.45 -8.07 11.69
C ASP A 108 8.73 -6.83 11.14
N VAL A 109 8.20 -6.00 12.05
CA VAL A 109 7.64 -4.70 11.71
C VAL A 109 8.71 -3.62 11.86
N THR A 110 9.03 -2.97 10.75
CA THR A 110 9.94 -1.83 10.71
C THR A 110 9.18 -0.58 10.29
N TRP A 111 9.01 0.36 11.21
CA TRP A 111 8.43 1.67 10.93
C TRP A 111 9.52 2.74 10.90
N TYR A 112 9.52 3.53 9.83
CA TYR A 112 10.42 4.67 9.63
C TYR A 112 9.60 5.93 9.49
N ARG A 113 9.78 6.83 10.47
CA ARG A 113 9.30 8.20 10.35
C ARG A 113 10.22 8.97 9.42
N VAL A 114 9.68 9.39 8.29
CA VAL A 114 10.37 10.33 7.40
C VAL A 114 10.19 11.73 7.99
N VAL A 115 11.18 12.17 8.76
CA VAL A 115 11.24 13.56 9.22
C VAL A 115 11.90 14.34 8.10
N ASP A 116 11.10 14.96 7.24
CA ASP A 116 11.64 15.78 6.17
C ASP A 116 12.52 16.85 6.83
N GLY A 117 13.80 16.85 6.45
CA GLY A 117 14.80 17.66 7.10
C GLY A 117 14.59 19.12 6.75
N ASP A 118 13.97 19.87 7.67
CA ASP A 118 14.07 21.33 7.69
C ASP A 118 15.56 21.74 7.50
N GLN A 119 15.85 22.37 6.36
CA GLN A 119 17.02 23.23 6.15
C GLN A 119 16.58 24.68 6.16
#